data_AF-A0A949MBU5-F1
#
_entry.id   AF-A0A949MBU5-F1
#
_cell.length_a   1.000
_cell.length_b   1.000
_cell.length_c   1.000
_cell.angle_alpha   90.00
_cell.angle_beta   90.00
_cell.angle_gamma   90.00
#
_symmetry.space_group_name_H-M   'P 1'
#
loop_
_entity.id
_entity.type
_entity.pdbx_description
1 polymer ?
#
loop_
_entity_poly.entity_id
_entity_poly.type
_entity_poly.pdbx_seq_one_letter_code
_entity_poly.pdbx_strand_id
1 'polypeptide(L)'
;IRSEKSVGSLTPDIWYVVYYDPDATFKSVQVKFGAGQEMEVTHPWRVLEMATDAHTVMDRAKLKVDSDRALAIAKAQPLLKHLDLKAAQLCLQNGDEGPRWKVEFWAAKLKNPNDQADVGAVYISPTDGSVIENDLHPDKVD
;
A
#
# COMPACT_ATOMS: atom_id res chain seq x y z
N ILE A 1 -5.28 -4.23 3.76
CA ILE A 1 -4.40 -5.08 2.91
C ILE A 1 -3.10 -4.31 2.71
N ARG A 2 -1.93 -4.93 2.81
CA ARG A 2 -0.65 -4.22 2.68
C ARG A 2 0.40 -5.09 2.01
N SER A 3 1.16 -4.55 1.06
CA SER A 3 2.33 -5.20 0.51
C SER A 3 3.59 -4.91 1.33
N GLU A 4 4.64 -5.72 1.16
CA GLU A 4 5.99 -5.22 1.42
C GLU A 4 6.40 -4.23 0.33
N LYS A 5 7.43 -3.43 0.62
CA LYS A 5 8.15 -2.71 -0.41
C LYS A 5 8.74 -3.70 -1.41
N SER A 6 8.44 -3.50 -2.69
CA SER A 6 8.97 -4.33 -3.76
C SER A 6 10.50 -4.20 -3.89
N VAL A 7 11.14 -5.25 -4.41
CA VAL A 7 12.60 -5.30 -4.63
C VAL A 7 12.86 -5.61 -6.10
N GLY A 8 13.60 -4.73 -6.79
CA GLY A 8 13.97 -4.92 -8.19
C GLY A 8 12.83 -4.74 -9.20
N SER A 9 11.62 -4.40 -8.75
CA SER A 9 10.46 -4.12 -9.58
C SER A 9 9.54 -3.10 -8.87
N LEU A 10 8.49 -2.63 -9.54
CA LEU A 10 7.42 -1.83 -8.91
C LEU A 10 6.22 -2.66 -8.49
N THR A 11 6.25 -3.97 -8.71
CA THR A 11 5.15 -4.87 -8.40
C THR A 11 5.55 -5.66 -7.14
N PRO A 12 4.84 -5.48 -6.02
CA PRO A 12 5.14 -6.24 -4.81
C PRO A 12 4.76 -7.72 -4.95
N ASP A 13 5.67 -8.60 -4.55
CA ASP A 13 5.43 -10.05 -4.55
C ASP A 13 4.92 -10.58 -3.20
N ILE A 14 5.10 -9.81 -2.12
CA ILE A 14 4.72 -10.18 -0.76
C ILE A 14 3.58 -9.29 -0.29
N TRP A 15 2.50 -9.93 0.17
CA TRP A 15 1.27 -9.28 0.62
C TRP A 15 0.81 -9.81 1.97
N TYR A 16 0.22 -8.93 2.76
CA TYR A 16 -0.43 -9.22 4.03
C TYR A 16 -1.91 -8.82 3.91
N VAL A 17 -2.78 -9.82 4.05
CA VAL A 17 -4.23 -9.63 4.14
C VAL A 17 -4.63 -9.87 5.58
N VAL A 18 -5.37 -8.94 6.15
CA VAL A 18 -5.92 -9.07 7.50
C VAL A 18 -7.42 -9.12 7.35
N TYR A 19 -8.04 -10.15 7.92
CA TYR A 19 -9.49 -10.24 8.00
C TYR A 19 -9.94 -10.45 9.44
N TYR A 20 -11.19 -10.05 9.68
CA TYR A 20 -11.85 -10.25 10.96
C TYR A 20 -12.14 -11.73 11.17
N ASP A 21 -11.75 -12.25 12.32
CA ASP A 21 -12.03 -13.61 12.77
C ASP A 21 -12.71 -13.53 14.14
N PRO A 22 -14.00 -13.87 14.27
CA PRO A 22 -14.71 -13.76 15.53
C PRO A 22 -14.20 -14.71 16.62
N ASP A 23 -13.47 -15.76 16.28
CA ASP A 23 -13.00 -16.79 17.21
C ASP A 23 -11.56 -16.52 17.69
N ALA A 24 -10.79 -15.70 16.97
CA ALA A 24 -9.46 -15.25 17.37
C ALA A 24 -9.46 -14.35 18.61
N THR A 25 -8.41 -14.45 19.44
CA THR A 25 -8.23 -13.64 20.67
C THR A 25 -8.28 -12.13 20.39
N PHE A 26 -7.64 -11.68 19.31
CA PHE A 26 -7.60 -10.26 18.89
C PHE A 26 -8.49 -9.98 17.68
N LYS A 27 -9.50 -10.84 17.47
CA LYS A 27 -10.51 -10.75 16.41
C LYS A 27 -9.96 -10.55 15.00
N SER A 28 -8.74 -11.01 14.75
CA SER A 28 -8.04 -10.80 13.50
C SER A 28 -7.12 -11.97 13.17
N VAL A 29 -7.07 -12.29 11.88
CA VAL A 29 -6.09 -13.20 11.28
C VAL A 29 -5.36 -12.44 10.21
N GLN A 30 -4.04 -12.61 10.16
CA GLN A 30 -3.20 -12.11 9.09
C GLN A 30 -2.69 -13.28 8.25
N VAL A 31 -2.91 -13.21 6.95
CA VAL A 31 -2.36 -14.16 5.97
C VAL A 31 -1.29 -13.45 5.16
N LYS A 32 -0.11 -14.05 5.13
CA LYS A 32 1.00 -13.65 4.27
C LYS A 32 0.93 -14.45 2.97
N PHE A 33 0.95 -13.73 1.87
CA PHE A 33 1.06 -14.29 0.53
C PHE A 33 2.41 -13.91 -0.05
N GLY A 34 3.04 -14.84 -0.77
CA GLY A 34 4.27 -14.60 -1.54
C GLY A 34 4.13 -15.24 -2.91
N ALA A 35 4.41 -14.48 -3.97
CA ALA A 35 4.26 -14.93 -5.36
C ALA A 35 2.88 -15.56 -5.65
N GLY A 36 1.82 -15.02 -5.01
CA GLY A 36 0.44 -15.48 -5.15
C GLY A 36 0.08 -16.75 -4.35
N GLN A 37 1.00 -17.30 -3.56
CA GLN A 37 0.75 -18.47 -2.71
C GLN A 37 0.66 -18.07 -1.24
N GLU A 38 -0.22 -18.72 -0.50
CA GLU A 38 -0.25 -18.60 0.97
C GLU A 38 1.06 -19.14 1.55
N MET A 39 1.69 -18.34 2.40
CA MET A 39 2.95 -18.68 3.06
C MET A 39 2.77 -18.91 4.56
N GLU A 40 2.00 -18.04 5.21
CA GLU A 40 1.90 -18.02 6.67
C GLU A 40 0.55 -17.45 7.11
N VAL A 41 -0.03 -18.06 8.14
CA VAL A 41 -1.24 -17.57 8.81
C VAL A 41 -0.92 -17.31 10.26
N THR A 42 -1.11 -16.07 10.72
CA THR A 42 -0.78 -15.65 12.09
C THR A 42 -1.97 -14.95 12.75
N HIS A 43 -1.97 -14.99 14.09
CA HIS A 43 -2.90 -14.24 14.95
C HIS A 43 -2.13 -13.11 15.64
N PRO A 44 -1.96 -11.96 14.97
CA PRO A 44 -1.11 -10.90 15.50
C PRO A 44 -1.68 -10.29 16.78
N TRP A 45 -0.82 -9.99 17.75
CA TRP A 45 -1.16 -9.25 18.97
C TRP A 45 -1.43 -7.77 18.64
N ARG A 46 -2.64 -7.48 18.16
CA ARG A 46 -3.08 -6.16 17.70
C ARG A 46 -3.77 -5.32 18.79
N VAL A 47 -3.17 -5.25 19.98
CA VAL A 47 -3.75 -4.52 21.14
C VAL A 47 -3.96 -3.03 20.83
N LEU A 48 -3.06 -2.40 20.07
CA LEU A 48 -3.14 -0.98 19.70
C LEU A 48 -4.15 -0.68 18.57
N GLU A 49 -4.37 -1.62 17.65
CA GLU A 49 -5.33 -1.42 16.55
C GLU A 49 -6.79 -1.58 16.97
N MET A 50 -7.06 -2.09 18.19
CA MET A 50 -8.38 -1.97 18.81
C MET A 50 -8.75 -0.52 19.14
N ALA A 51 -7.76 0.38 19.26
CA ALA A 51 -7.98 1.79 19.56
C ALA A 51 -8.09 2.68 18.31
N THR A 52 -7.89 2.12 17.11
CA THR A 52 -7.97 2.83 15.83
C THR A 52 -9.02 2.17 14.95
N ASP A 53 -9.80 2.90 14.13
CA ASP A 53 -10.81 2.33 13.21
C ASP A 53 -10.25 1.40 12.10
N ALA A 54 -9.01 0.93 12.25
CA ALA A 54 -8.37 -0.08 11.42
C ALA A 54 -9.09 -1.44 11.46
N HIS A 55 -9.90 -1.70 12.50
CA HIS A 55 -10.76 -2.88 12.62
C HIS A 55 -12.12 -2.73 11.92
N THR A 56 -12.47 -1.55 11.42
CA THR A 56 -13.73 -1.32 10.71
C THR A 56 -13.73 -2.06 9.37
N VAL A 57 -14.71 -2.93 9.19
CA VAL A 57 -14.91 -3.69 7.96
C VAL A 57 -15.07 -2.72 6.79
N MET A 58 -14.19 -2.85 5.79
CA MET A 58 -14.32 -2.07 4.57
C MET A 58 -15.55 -2.50 3.79
N ASP A 59 -16.35 -1.51 3.35
CA ASP A 59 -17.45 -1.76 2.44
C ASP A 59 -16.91 -2.27 1.10
N ARG A 60 -17.09 -3.58 0.85
CA ARG A 60 -16.62 -4.26 -0.36
C ARG A 60 -17.22 -3.66 -1.63
N ALA A 61 -18.41 -3.05 -1.56
CA ALA A 61 -19.03 -2.40 -2.73
C ALA A 61 -18.24 -1.16 -3.20
N LYS A 62 -17.42 -0.58 -2.32
CA LYS A 62 -16.52 0.54 -2.60
C LYS A 62 -15.12 0.10 -3.06
N LEU A 63 -14.82 -1.20 -3.11
CA LEU A 63 -13.52 -1.73 -3.51
C LEU A 63 -13.54 -2.22 -4.96
N LYS A 64 -13.62 -1.28 -5.91
CA LYS A 64 -13.68 -1.56 -7.36
C LYS A 64 -12.34 -1.43 -8.07
N VAL A 65 -11.40 -0.72 -7.47
CA VAL A 65 -10.04 -0.53 -7.96
C VAL A 65 -9.12 -1.47 -7.18
N ASP A 66 -8.50 -2.39 -7.89
CA ASP A 66 -7.48 -3.29 -7.37
C ASP A 66 -6.10 -2.61 -7.28
N SER A 67 -5.11 -3.35 -6.76
CA SER A 67 -3.73 -2.89 -6.60
C SER A 67 -3.06 -2.52 -7.92
N ASP A 68 -3.33 -3.26 -8.99
CA ASP A 68 -2.69 -3.04 -10.29
C ASP A 68 -3.16 -1.73 -10.92
N ARG A 69 -4.47 -1.50 -10.87
CA ARG A 69 -5.06 -0.24 -11.33
C ARG A 69 -4.64 0.93 -10.43
N ALA A 70 -4.59 0.75 -9.12
CA ALA A 70 -4.09 1.78 -8.19
C ALA A 70 -2.62 2.14 -8.52
N LEU A 71 -1.75 1.14 -8.72
CA LEU A 71 -0.36 1.36 -9.11
C LEU A 71 -0.25 2.10 -10.45
N ALA A 72 -1.06 1.73 -11.44
CA ALA A 72 -1.07 2.39 -12.75
C ALA A 72 -1.45 3.88 -12.66
N ILE A 73 -2.50 4.20 -11.89
CA ILE A 73 -2.94 5.59 -11.66
C ILE A 73 -1.87 6.39 -10.92
N ALA A 74 -1.25 5.79 -9.90
CA ALA A 74 -0.20 6.42 -9.11
C ALA A 74 1.06 6.69 -9.95
N LYS A 75 1.48 5.74 -10.78
CA LYS A 75 2.63 5.90 -11.69
C LYS A 75 2.40 6.96 -12.77
N ALA A 76 1.15 7.26 -13.11
CA ALA A 76 0.82 8.28 -14.08
C ALA A 76 0.96 9.72 -13.53
N GLN A 77 1.28 9.90 -12.24
CA GLN A 77 1.45 11.23 -11.67
C GLN A 77 2.62 11.98 -12.34
N PRO A 78 2.41 13.23 -12.79
CA PRO A 78 3.44 14.00 -13.51
C PRO A 78 4.76 14.14 -12.76
N LEU A 79 4.71 14.26 -11.43
CA LEU A 79 5.88 14.40 -10.56
C LEU A 79 6.81 13.18 -10.57
N LEU A 80 6.34 12.01 -11.03
CA LEU A 80 7.14 10.79 -11.12
C LEU A 80 7.78 10.57 -12.49
N LYS A 81 7.38 11.32 -13.52
CA LYS A 81 7.71 11.04 -14.93
C LYS A 81 9.21 10.96 -15.23
N HIS A 82 10.01 11.69 -14.48
CA HIS A 82 11.46 11.79 -14.68
C HIS A 82 12.28 11.07 -13.61
N LEU A 83 11.61 10.36 -12.70
CA LEU A 83 12.27 9.61 -11.64
C LEU A 83 12.50 8.17 -12.09
N ASP A 84 13.69 7.64 -11.78
CA ASP A 84 13.99 6.22 -11.92
C ASP A 84 13.41 5.48 -10.70
N LEU A 85 12.12 5.11 -10.81
CA LEU A 85 11.40 4.41 -9.75
C LEU A 85 11.96 2.98 -9.57
N LYS A 86 12.39 2.67 -8.34
CA LYS A 86 13.01 1.38 -7.98
C LYS A 86 12.09 0.44 -7.23
N ALA A 87 11.12 0.98 -6.50
CA ALA A 87 10.23 0.20 -5.68
C ALA A 87 8.89 0.92 -5.44
N ALA A 88 7.88 0.13 -5.10
CA ALA A 88 6.60 0.61 -4.62
C ALA A 88 6.12 -0.23 -3.42
N GLN A 89 5.27 0.37 -2.61
CA GLN A 89 4.54 -0.30 -1.54
C GLN A 89 3.09 0.14 -1.59
N LEU A 90 2.17 -0.81 -1.44
CA LEU A 90 0.74 -0.55 -1.53
C LEU A 90 0.06 -0.91 -0.21
N CYS A 91 -0.81 -0.03 0.27
CA CYS A 91 -1.63 -0.27 1.44
C CYS A 91 -3.07 0.17 1.15
N LEU A 92 -4.02 -0.75 1.23
CA LEU A 92 -5.43 -0.42 1.33
C LEU A 92 -5.77 -0.27 2.81
N GLN A 93 -6.13 0.96 3.19
CA GLN A 93 -6.38 1.39 4.57
C GLN A 93 -7.64 2.23 4.69
N ASN A 94 -8.24 2.29 5.88
CA ASN A 94 -9.30 3.26 6.19
C ASN A 94 -8.66 4.64 6.42
N GLY A 95 -9.15 5.67 5.74
CA GLY A 95 -8.91 7.07 6.08
C GLY A 95 -10.19 7.71 6.62
N ASP A 96 -10.11 8.99 6.97
CA ASP A 96 -11.21 9.73 7.61
C ASP A 96 -12.49 9.76 6.74
N GLU A 97 -12.33 9.80 5.42
CA GLU A 97 -13.44 9.83 4.45
C GLU A 97 -13.79 8.44 3.87
N GLY A 98 -13.16 7.38 4.37
CA GLY A 98 -13.38 6.00 3.94
C GLY A 98 -12.12 5.31 3.40
N PRO A 99 -12.27 4.12 2.78
CA PRO A 99 -11.14 3.32 2.33
C PRO A 99 -10.36 4.04 1.23
N ARG A 100 -9.03 3.97 1.29
CA ARG A 100 -8.11 4.54 0.30
C ARG A 100 -6.91 3.63 0.05
N TRP A 101 -6.47 3.56 -1.19
CA TRP A 101 -5.15 3.04 -1.53
C TRP A 101 -4.10 4.09 -1.22
N LYS A 102 -3.06 3.72 -0.48
CA LYS A 102 -1.80 4.46 -0.39
C LYS A 102 -0.79 3.73 -1.26
N VAL A 103 -0.22 4.42 -2.25
CA VAL A 103 0.84 3.90 -3.11
C VAL A 103 2.11 4.72 -2.88
N GLU A 104 3.06 4.16 -2.14
CA GLU A 104 4.36 4.77 -1.84
C GLU A 104 5.39 4.38 -2.90
N PHE A 105 6.30 5.30 -3.22
CA PHE A 105 7.37 5.07 -4.19
C PHE A 105 8.75 5.38 -3.62
N TRP A 106 9.73 4.63 -4.14
CA TRP A 106 11.14 4.96 -3.95
C TRP A 106 11.80 5.08 -5.31
N ALA A 107 12.65 6.10 -5.46
CA ALA A 107 13.39 6.38 -6.68
C ALA A 107 14.90 6.40 -6.42
N ALA A 108 15.70 6.15 -7.44
CA ALA A 108 17.15 6.27 -7.34
C ALA A 108 17.58 7.69 -6.96
N LYS A 109 18.59 7.81 -6.10
CA LYS A 109 19.21 9.10 -5.79
C LYS A 109 20.09 9.57 -6.93
N LEU A 110 20.13 10.88 -7.18
CA LEU A 110 20.92 11.47 -8.26
C LEU A 110 22.44 11.27 -8.06
N LYS A 111 22.91 11.40 -6.82
CA LYS A 111 24.34 11.26 -6.48
C LYS A 111 24.83 9.82 -6.43
N ASN A 112 23.94 8.87 -6.11
CA ASN A 112 24.26 7.45 -6.01
C ASN A 112 23.07 6.62 -6.49
N PRO A 113 23.02 6.20 -7.77
CA PRO A 113 21.89 5.47 -8.35
C PRO A 113 21.65 4.08 -7.75
N ASN A 114 22.60 3.53 -6.99
CA ASN A 114 22.44 2.28 -6.26
C ASN A 114 21.72 2.46 -4.92
N ASP A 115 21.54 3.71 -4.48
CA ASP A 115 20.73 4.07 -3.31
C ASP A 115 19.38 4.65 -3.77
N GLN A 116 18.39 4.60 -2.87
CA GLN A 116 17.03 5.01 -3.16
C GLN A 116 16.50 5.96 -2.08
N ALA A 117 15.73 6.96 -2.50
CA ALA A 117 15.02 7.87 -1.62
C ALA A 117 13.52 7.56 -1.65
N ASP A 118 12.87 7.72 -0.50
CA ASP A 118 11.41 7.76 -0.41
C ASP A 118 10.94 9.07 -1.06
N VAL A 119 10.10 8.96 -2.08
CA VAL A 119 9.57 10.11 -2.82
C VAL A 119 8.10 10.40 -2.47
N GLY A 120 7.58 9.74 -1.44
CA GLY A 120 6.25 9.97 -0.90
C GLY A 120 5.18 9.03 -1.50
N ALA A 121 3.92 9.46 -1.36
CA ALA A 121 2.77 8.61 -1.65
C ALA A 121 1.68 9.29 -2.48
N VAL A 122 0.95 8.48 -3.24
CA VAL A 122 -0.30 8.89 -3.90
C VAL A 122 -1.45 8.14 -3.23
N TYR A 123 -2.51 8.86 -2.86
CA TYR A 123 -3.71 8.29 -2.29
C TYR A 123 -4.82 8.22 -3.34
N ILE A 124 -5.41 7.05 -3.50
CA ILE A 124 -6.36 6.76 -4.57
C ILE A 124 -7.65 6.19 -3.99
N SER A 125 -8.78 6.70 -4.47
CA SER A 125 -10.10 6.16 -4.17
C SER A 125 -10.25 4.75 -4.73
N PRO A 126 -10.59 3.76 -3.89
CA PRO A 126 -10.82 2.40 -4.35
C PRO A 126 -12.16 2.28 -5.09
N THR A 127 -13.01 3.32 -5.08
CA THR A 127 -14.35 3.29 -5.66
C THR A 127 -14.33 3.62 -7.15
N ASP A 128 -13.55 4.61 -7.55
CA ASP A 128 -13.55 5.16 -8.92
C ASP A 128 -12.15 5.38 -9.50
N GLY A 129 -11.10 5.28 -8.69
CA GLY A 129 -9.72 5.49 -9.11
C GLY A 129 -9.32 6.97 -9.17
N SER A 130 -10.12 7.87 -8.60
CA SER A 130 -9.72 9.27 -8.46
C SER A 130 -8.53 9.39 -7.49
N VAL A 131 -7.64 10.34 -7.77
CA VAL A 131 -6.56 10.70 -6.83
C VAL A 131 -7.18 11.59 -5.75
N ILE A 132 -7.13 11.12 -4.51
CA ILE A 132 -7.62 11.84 -3.32
C ILE A 132 -6.57 12.86 -2.87
N GLU A 133 -5.32 12.42 -2.83
CA GLU A 133 -4.20 13.21 -2.30
C GLU A 133 -2.91 12.81 -3.03
N ASN A 134 -2.05 13.78 -3.28
CA ASN A 134 -0.73 13.58 -3.89
C ASN A 134 0.32 14.22 -2.98
N ASP A 135 1.03 13.37 -2.24
CA ASP A 135 2.05 13.74 -1.27
C ASP A 135 3.42 13.29 -1.79
N LEU A 136 3.74 13.71 -3.02
CA LEU A 136 5.01 13.38 -3.67
C LEU A 136 6.03 14.49 -3.47
N HIS A 137 7.24 14.09 -3.10
CA HIS A 137 8.38 14.96 -2.83
C HIS A 137 9.59 14.54 -3.69
N PRO A 138 9.60 14.85 -5.00
CA PRO A 138 10.67 14.45 -5.90
C PRO A 138 12.04 15.05 -5.52
N ASP A 139 12.07 16.17 -4.80
CA ASP A 139 13.27 16.80 -4.26
C ASP A 139 14.06 15.91 -3.28
N LYS A 140 13.44 14.86 -2.75
CA LYS A 140 14.10 13.86 -1.89
C LYS A 140 15.19 13.06 -2.60
N VAL A 141 15.25 13.08 -3.94
CA VAL A 141 16.24 12.32 -4.72
C VAL A 141 17.59 13.04 -4.90
N ASP A 142 17.67 14.33 -4.54
CA ASP A 142 18.89 15.15 -4.68
C ASP A 142 20.07 14.72 -3.78
#